data_AF-A0A2K6AHB4-F1
#
_entry.id   AF-A0A2K6AHB4-F1
#
_cell.length_a   1.000
_cell.length_b   1.000
_cell.length_c   1.000
_cell.angle_alpha   90.00
_cell.angle_beta   90.00
_cell.angle_gamma   90.00
#
_symmetry.space_group_name_H-M   'P 1'
#
loop_
_entity.id
_entity.type
_entity.pdbx_description
1 polymer ?
#
loop_
_entity_poly.entity_id
_entity_poly.type
_entity_poly.pdbx_seq_one_letter_code
_entity_poly.pdbx_strand_id
1 'polypeptide(L)'
;MGPSIPAKTREVLVSHLASYNTWALQGIEFVAAQLKSLVLTLGLIDLHLTVEQAVLLSRLEEEYQIQKWGNIEWAHDYELQELRARTAAGTLFIHLCSESTTVKHKLLNE
;
A
#
# COMPACT_ATOMS: atom_id res chain seq x y z
N MET A 1 -26.26 -4.43 4.24
CA MET A 1 -25.68 -5.05 3.04
C MET A 1 -24.79 -4.01 2.36
N GLY A 2 -23.58 -4.38 1.94
CA GLY A 2 -22.72 -3.49 1.17
C GLY A 2 -23.22 -3.30 -0.27
N PRO A 3 -22.68 -2.32 -1.01
CA PRO A 3 -23.03 -2.13 -2.42
C PRO A 3 -22.64 -3.36 -3.26
N SER A 4 -23.44 -3.68 -4.28
CA SER A 4 -23.10 -4.73 -5.23
C SER A 4 -21.99 -4.25 -6.15
N ILE A 5 -20.87 -4.97 -6.21
CA ILE A 5 -19.76 -4.68 -7.12
C ILE A 5 -20.03 -5.36 -8.46
N PRO A 6 -20.02 -4.64 -9.60
CA PRO A 6 -20.21 -5.24 -10.92
C PRO A 6 -19.19 -6.36 -11.22
N ALA A 7 -19.64 -7.43 -11.88
CA ALA A 7 -18.78 -8.57 -12.24
C ALA A 7 -17.55 -8.13 -13.05
N LYS A 8 -17.75 -7.23 -14.02
CA LYS A 8 -16.67 -6.67 -14.84
C LYS A 8 -15.57 -5.98 -14.01
N THR A 9 -15.93 -5.29 -12.92
CA THR A 9 -14.94 -4.65 -12.03
C THR A 9 -14.09 -5.69 -11.31
N ARG A 10 -14.71 -6.79 -10.84
CA ARG A 10 -14.00 -7.90 -10.20
C ARG A 10 -13.03 -8.57 -11.19
N GLU A 11 -13.49 -8.84 -12.41
CA GLU A 11 -12.65 -9.46 -13.45
C GLU A 11 -11.42 -8.62 -13.78
N VAL A 12 -11.59 -7.31 -13.95
CA VAL A 12 -10.49 -6.38 -14.21
C VAL A 12 -9.48 -6.37 -13.05
N LEU A 13 -9.96 -6.31 -11.80
CA LEU A 13 -9.09 -6.34 -10.62
C LEU A 13 -8.33 -7.66 -10.50
N VAL A 14 -8.99 -8.79 -10.75
CA VAL A 14 -8.33 -10.11 -10.73
C VAL A 14 -7.26 -10.18 -11.80
N SER A 15 -7.57 -9.74 -13.02
CA SER A 15 -6.58 -9.73 -14.12
C SER A 15 -5.40 -8.82 -13.82
N HIS A 16 -5.63 -7.66 -13.19
CA HIS A 16 -4.56 -6.75 -12.80
C HIS A 16 -3.64 -7.39 -11.75
N LEU A 17 -4.22 -7.95 -10.69
CA LEU A 17 -3.45 -8.61 -9.62
C LEU A 17 -2.69 -9.83 -10.15
N ALA A 18 -3.25 -10.58 -11.09
CA ALA A 18 -2.59 -11.74 -11.72
C ALA A 18 -1.32 -11.38 -12.51
N SER A 19 -1.07 -10.10 -12.82
CA SER A 19 0.16 -9.66 -13.47
C SER A 19 1.37 -9.57 -12.53
N TYR A 20 1.15 -9.54 -11.21
CA TYR A 20 2.21 -9.50 -10.21
C TYR A 20 2.72 -10.90 -9.89
N ASN A 21 4.00 -11.01 -9.55
CA ASN A 21 4.54 -12.26 -9.00
C ASN A 21 4.04 -12.50 -7.56
N THR A 22 4.20 -13.72 -7.06
CA THR A 22 3.72 -14.14 -5.74
C THR A 22 4.23 -13.27 -4.59
N TRP A 23 5.48 -12.79 -4.65
CA TRP A 23 6.05 -11.95 -3.59
C TRP A 23 5.44 -10.56 -3.59
N ALA A 24 5.31 -9.94 -4.77
CA ALA A 24 4.62 -8.68 -4.91
C ALA A 24 3.15 -8.78 -4.47
N LEU A 25 2.45 -9.87 -4.79
CA LEU A 25 1.09 -10.14 -4.30
C LEU A 25 1.01 -10.22 -2.78
N GLN A 26 1.96 -10.89 -2.12
CA GLN A 26 2.03 -10.95 -0.65
C GLN A 26 2.26 -9.56 -0.04
N GLY A 27 3.09 -8.73 -0.68
CA GLY A 27 3.27 -7.34 -0.27
C GLY A 27 2.00 -6.50 -0.44
N ILE A 28 1.29 -6.66 -1.57
CA ILE A 28 0.03 -5.96 -1.84
C ILE A 28 -1.02 -6.33 -0.79
N GLU A 29 -1.16 -7.62 -0.47
CA GLU A 29 -2.08 -8.09 0.58
C GLU A 29 -1.72 -7.47 1.94
N PHE A 30 -0.44 -7.48 2.31
CA PHE A 30 0.04 -6.89 3.55
C PHE A 30 -0.30 -5.40 3.65
N VAL A 31 -0.02 -4.60 2.61
CA VAL A 31 -0.32 -3.15 2.60
C VAL A 31 -1.83 -2.90 2.57
N ALA A 32 -2.60 -3.69 1.83
CA ALA A 32 -4.06 -3.59 1.80
C ALA A 32 -4.69 -3.87 3.16
N ALA A 33 -4.14 -4.81 3.94
CA ALA A 33 -4.58 -5.08 5.30
C ALA A 33 -4.28 -3.89 6.25
N GLN A 34 -3.12 -3.23 6.10
CA GLN A 34 -2.78 -2.04 6.88
C GLN A 34 -3.73 -0.87 6.58
N LEU A 35 -3.88 -0.52 5.29
CA LEU A 35 -4.71 0.61 4.85
C LEU A 35 -6.21 0.31 4.83
N LYS A 36 -6.59 -0.96 4.97
CA LYS A 36 -7.97 -1.47 4.87
C LYS A 36 -8.64 -1.08 3.53
N SER A 37 -7.84 -0.88 2.48
CA SER A 37 -8.30 -0.38 1.18
C SER A 37 -7.36 -0.80 0.06
N LEU A 38 -7.84 -1.70 -0.81
CA LEU A 38 -7.11 -2.10 -2.00
C LEU A 38 -6.90 -0.92 -2.97
N VAL A 39 -7.85 0.01 -3.05
CA VAL A 39 -7.74 1.17 -3.95
C VAL A 39 -6.60 2.10 -3.51
N LEU A 40 -6.47 2.36 -2.20
CA LEU A 40 -5.35 3.15 -1.69
C LEU A 40 -4.01 2.43 -1.87
N THR A 41 -3.98 1.11 -1.67
CA THR A 41 -2.79 0.30 -1.93
C THR A 41 -2.36 0.39 -3.39
N LEU A 42 -3.28 0.23 -4.34
CA LEU A 42 -2.98 0.36 -5.78
C LEU A 42 -2.48 1.77 -6.12
N GLY A 43 -3.15 2.82 -5.63
CA GLY A 43 -2.70 4.20 -5.81
C GLY A 43 -1.31 4.48 -5.23
N LEU A 44 -0.97 3.84 -4.12
CA LEU A 44 0.35 3.94 -3.49
C LEU A 44 1.44 3.24 -4.30
N ILE A 45 1.22 1.99 -4.71
CA ILE A 45 2.23 1.24 -5.49
C ILE A 45 2.39 1.80 -6.92
N ASP A 46 1.36 2.44 -7.46
CA ASP A 46 1.43 3.10 -8.76
C ASP A 46 1.95 4.54 -8.66
N LEU A 47 2.49 4.93 -7.48
CA LEU A 47 3.10 6.24 -7.21
C LEU A 47 2.15 7.45 -7.38
N HIS A 48 0.84 7.23 -7.31
CA HIS A 48 -0.15 8.31 -7.29
C HIS A 48 -0.27 8.95 -5.89
N LEU A 49 0.15 8.24 -4.86
CA LEU A 49 0.12 8.67 -3.45
C LEU A 49 1.49 8.44 -2.81
N THR A 50 1.87 9.32 -1.87
CA THR A 50 2.94 8.99 -0.91
C THR A 50 2.40 8.10 0.21
N VAL A 51 3.30 7.50 0.99
CA VAL A 51 2.92 6.70 2.16
C VAL A 51 2.10 7.53 3.15
N GLU A 52 2.51 8.77 3.42
CA GLU A 52 1.82 9.68 4.33
C GLU A 52 0.41 10.00 3.85
N GLN A 53 0.24 10.23 2.54
CA GLN A 53 -1.06 10.50 1.94
C GLN A 53 -1.98 9.27 2.02
N ALA A 54 -1.47 8.09 1.68
CA ALA A 54 -2.25 6.85 1.74
C ALA A 54 -2.69 6.53 3.18
N VAL A 55 -1.78 6.70 4.15
CA VAL A 55 -2.08 6.50 5.57
C VAL A 55 -3.10 7.51 6.08
N LEU A 56 -2.94 8.80 5.74
CA LEU A 56 -3.93 9.82 6.10
C LEU A 56 -5.31 9.50 5.53
N LEU A 57 -5.39 9.12 4.25
CA LEU A 57 -6.64 8.77 3.59
C LEU A 57 -7.29 7.51 4.19
N SER A 58 -6.51 6.55 4.70
CA SER A 58 -7.03 5.37 5.39
C SER A 58 -7.61 5.67 6.78
N ARG A 59 -7.27 6.83 7.36
CA ARG A 59 -7.62 7.22 8.74
C ARG A 59 -8.53 8.45 8.81
N LEU A 60 -9.19 8.84 7.72
CA LEU A 60 -10.01 10.07 7.67
C LEU A 60 -11.04 10.18 8.80
N GLU A 61 -11.70 9.07 9.14
CA GLU A 61 -12.65 9.04 10.26
C GLU A 61 -11.94 9.27 11.59
N GLU A 62 -10.87 8.56 11.88
CA GLU A 62 -10.10 8.70 13.12
C GLU A 62 -9.54 10.13 13.28
N GLU A 63 -8.99 10.71 12.22
CA GLU A 63 -8.50 12.08 12.21
C GLU A 63 -9.63 13.09 12.49
N TYR A 64 -10.83 12.85 11.95
CA TYR A 64 -11.99 13.66 12.28
C TYR A 64 -12.38 13.54 13.76
N GLN A 65 -12.35 12.32 14.31
CA GLN A 65 -12.67 12.07 15.72
C GLN A 65 -11.65 12.72 16.67
N ILE A 66 -10.35 12.64 16.35
CA ILE A 66 -9.27 13.33 17.08
C ILE A 66 -9.49 14.84 17.08
N GLN A 67 -9.87 15.43 15.95
CA GLN A 67 -10.18 16.87 15.87
C GLN A 67 -11.37 17.28 16.75
N LYS A 68 -12.34 16.38 16.96
CA LYS A 68 -13.54 16.66 17.76
C LYS A 68 -13.35 16.40 19.25
N TRP A 69 -12.58 15.38 19.61
CA TRP A 69 -12.52 14.86 20.99
C TRP A 69 -11.12 14.89 21.60
N GLY A 70 -10.14 15.39 20.86
CA GLY A 70 -8.76 15.53 21.30
C GLY A 70 -7.91 14.31 20.96
N ASN A 71 -6.60 14.53 20.97
CA ASN A 71 -5.62 13.48 20.78
C ASN A 71 -5.35 12.74 22.09
N ILE A 72 -5.31 11.41 22.03
CA ILE A 72 -4.77 10.58 23.10
C ILE A 72 -3.29 10.36 22.78
N GLU A 73 -2.45 11.14 23.46
CA GLU A 73 -0.99 11.05 23.33
C GLU A 73 -0.53 9.60 23.55
N TRP A 74 0.51 9.19 22.81
CA TRP A 74 1.07 7.84 22.79
C TRP A 74 0.19 6.75 22.16
N ALA A 75 -1.13 6.83 22.24
CA ALA A 75 -2.01 5.87 21.56
C ALA A 75 -2.05 6.18 20.06
N HIS A 76 -2.67 7.30 19.67
CA HIS A 76 -2.84 7.64 18.26
C HIS A 76 -1.50 7.93 17.56
N ASP A 77 -0.55 8.53 18.29
CA ASP A 77 0.77 8.85 17.72
C ASP A 77 1.57 7.58 17.41
N TYR A 78 1.56 6.59 18.30
CA TYR A 78 2.22 5.31 18.08
C TYR A 78 1.57 4.55 16.93
N GLU A 79 0.23 4.44 16.94
CA GLU A 79 -0.53 3.77 15.88
C GLU A 79 -0.28 4.40 14.51
N LEU A 80 -0.23 5.74 14.44
CA LEU A 80 0.10 6.45 13.20
C LEU A 80 1.51 6.11 12.70
N GLN A 81 2.52 6.14 13.58
CA GLN A 81 3.89 5.86 13.16
C GLN A 81 4.09 4.40 12.80
N GLU A 82 3.47 3.47 13.54
CA GLU A 82 3.50 2.04 13.21
C GLU A 82 2.84 1.79 11.84
N LEU A 83 1.66 2.37 11.60
CA LEU A 83 0.96 2.21 10.33
C LEU A 83 1.78 2.75 9.16
N ARG A 84 2.41 3.92 9.33
CA ARG A 84 3.34 4.49 8.33
C ARG A 84 4.53 3.58 8.08
N ALA A 85 5.20 3.11 9.12
CA ALA A 85 6.37 2.26 9.00
C ALA A 85 6.04 0.95 8.28
N ARG A 86 4.93 0.29 8.63
CA ARG A 86 4.48 -0.94 7.98
C ARG A 86 4.08 -0.70 6.53
N THR A 87 3.32 0.35 6.27
CA THR A 87 2.91 0.73 4.90
C THR A 87 4.12 1.02 4.01
N ALA A 88 5.11 1.77 4.52
CA ALA A 88 6.35 2.06 3.80
C ALA A 88 7.16 0.79 3.52
N ALA A 89 7.35 -0.07 4.52
CA ALA A 89 8.10 -1.32 4.37
C ALA A 89 7.44 -2.26 3.36
N GLY A 90 6.12 -2.42 3.41
CA GLY A 90 5.36 -3.22 2.45
C GLY A 90 5.45 -2.66 1.03
N THR A 91 5.34 -1.34 0.87
CA THR A 91 5.46 -0.68 -0.44
C THR A 91 6.84 -0.86 -1.05
N LEU A 92 7.90 -0.64 -0.25
CA LEU A 92 9.28 -0.87 -0.68
C LEU A 92 9.49 -2.34 -1.09
N PHE A 93 8.97 -3.28 -0.32
CA PHE A 93 9.05 -4.70 -0.64
C PHE A 93 8.39 -5.02 -1.98
N ILE A 94 7.19 -4.51 -2.24
CA ILE A 94 6.48 -4.70 -3.53
C ILE A 94 7.33 -4.19 -4.70
N HIS A 95 7.92 -3.00 -4.58
CA HIS A 95 8.76 -2.42 -5.63
C HIS A 95 10.00 -3.27 -5.88
N LEU A 96 10.71 -3.67 -4.83
CA LEU A 96 11.90 -4.53 -4.95
C LEU A 96 11.58 -5.91 -5.55
N CYS A 97 10.41 -6.47 -5.25
CA CYS A 97 9.96 -7.74 -5.84
C CYS A 97 9.48 -7.59 -7.28
N SER A 98 9.09 -6.40 -7.71
CA SER A 98 8.55 -6.15 -9.06
C SER A 98 9.63 -5.69 -10.05
N GLU A 99 10.74 -5.13 -9.55
CA GLU A 99 11.87 -4.76 -10.41
C GLU A 99 12.65 -5.97 -10.91
N SER A 100 12.97 -5.97 -12.21
CA SER A 100 13.87 -6.96 -12.81
C SER A 100 15.32 -6.51 -12.64
N THR A 101 16.09 -7.22 -11.83
CA THR A 101 17.51 -6.91 -11.62
C THR A 101 18.33 -7.28 -12.86
N THR A 102 18.79 -6.29 -13.63
CA THR A 102 19.79 -6.51 -14.69
C THR A 102 21.20 -6.26 -14.16
N VAL A 103 21.99 -7.31 -13.98
CA VAL A 103 23.42 -7.18 -13.66
C VAL A 103 24.20 -6.97 -14.97
N LYS A 104 24.77 -5.77 -15.16
CA LYS A 104 25.70 -5.51 -16.26
C LYS A 104 27.12 -5.82 -15.81
N HIS A 105 27.72 -6.87 -16.34
CA HIS A 105 29.17 -7.10 -16.20
C HIS A 105 29.93 -6.09 -17.08
N LYS A 106 30.88 -5.35 -16.48
CA LYS A 106 31.86 -4.57 -17.27
C LYS A 106 32.76 -5.56 -18.00
N LEU A 107 32.76 -5.50 -19.34
CA LEU A 107 33.81 -6.12 -20.14
C LEU A 107 35.09 -5.33 -19.88
N LEU A 108 36.05 -5.98 -19.21
CA LEU A 108 37.43 -5.50 -19.16
C LEU A 108 38.04 -5.83 -20.52
N ASN A 109 38.28 -4.80 -21.33
CA ASN A 109 39.10 -4.94 -22.53
C ASN A 109 40.56 -4.94 -22.09
N GLU A 110 41.28 -6.01 -22.43
CA GLU A 110 42.75 -6.11 -22.34
C GLU A 110 43.43 -5.24 -23.41
#